data_AF-A0A1X0PA28-F1
#
_entry.id   AF-A0A1X0PA28-F1
#
_cell.length_a   1.000
_cell.length_b   1.000
_cell.length_c   1.000
_cell.angle_alpha   90.00
_cell.angle_beta   90.00
_cell.angle_gamma   90.00
#
_symmetry.space_group_name_H-M   'P 1'
#
loop_
_entity.id
_entity.type
_entity.pdbx_description
1 polymer ?
#
loop_
_entity_poly.entity_id
_entity_poly.type
_entity_poly.pdbx_seq_one_letter_code
_entity_poly.pdbx_strand_id
1 'polypeptide(L)'
;METTDGESPTAARLTREQEEGLVTRLHDHSMKQKQENLQKLDARFYPTAPRRCLPKETIESSVARQVDQEMMKRKAAREEREARIERETIPKKISSEEVESCTERLYTESLARKEANMNESRKRYLFHGPEVTQKKFSEIKEYVARLAVPKKREFTVEEVNKIYGLQ
;
A
#
# COMPACT_ATOMS: atom_id res chain seq x y z
N MET A 1 54.92 81.25 12.44
CA MET A 1 53.69 80.43 12.40
C MET A 1 54.09 79.15 11.70
N GLU A 2 54.33 78.09 12.47
CA GLU A 2 54.58 76.76 11.91
C GLU A 2 53.63 75.79 12.62
N THR A 3 52.83 75.11 11.81
CA THR A 3 51.78 74.16 12.19
C THR A 3 52.43 72.82 12.51
N THR A 4 52.27 72.36 13.76
CA THR A 4 52.63 70.99 14.16
C THR A 4 51.50 70.05 13.76
N ASP A 5 51.66 69.40 12.61
CA ASP A 5 50.83 68.27 12.18
C ASP A 5 51.12 67.05 13.08
N GLY A 6 50.04 66.40 13.52
CA GLY A 6 50.07 65.28 14.45
C GLY A 6 50.64 64.00 13.83
N GLU A 7 51.70 63.48 14.45
CA GLU A 7 52.18 62.12 14.21
C GLU A 7 51.36 61.13 15.05
N SER A 8 50.45 60.41 14.40
CA SER A 8 49.94 59.14 14.93
C SER A 8 51.09 58.13 14.99
N PRO A 9 51.29 57.40 16.11
CA PRO A 9 52.38 56.45 16.23
C PRO A 9 52.27 55.38 15.15
N THR A 10 53.34 55.25 14.36
CA THR A 10 53.46 54.26 13.29
C THR A 10 53.39 52.86 13.89
N ALA A 11 52.28 52.16 13.66
CA ALA A 11 52.16 50.75 14.00
C ALA A 11 53.31 49.99 13.32
N ALA A 12 54.08 49.23 14.11
CA ALA A 12 55.14 48.37 13.61
C ALA A 12 54.56 47.45 12.50
N ARG A 13 55.06 47.61 11.27
CA ARG A 13 54.61 46.80 10.14
C ARG A 13 55.08 45.37 10.37
N LEU A 14 54.13 44.43 10.44
CA LEU A 14 54.42 43.01 10.58
C LEU A 14 55.27 42.53 9.40
N THR A 15 56.16 41.58 9.65
CA THR A 15 56.84 40.90 8.54
C THR A 15 55.83 40.00 7.82
N ARG A 16 56.05 39.76 6.53
CA ARG A 16 55.15 38.93 5.72
C ARG A 16 54.92 37.53 6.32
N GLU A 17 55.95 36.93 6.91
CA GLU A 17 55.84 35.64 7.61
C GLU A 17 54.95 35.71 8.86
N GLN A 18 54.98 36.83 9.59
CA GLN A 18 54.10 37.06 10.75
C GLN A 18 52.65 37.30 10.33
N GLU A 19 52.43 37.95 9.19
CA GLU A 19 51.11 38.13 8.59
C GLU A 19 50.52 36.78 8.16
N GLU A 20 51.29 35.96 7.44
CA GLU A 20 50.87 34.62 7.01
C GLU A 20 50.58 33.72 8.24
N GLY A 21 51.41 33.79 9.27
CA GLY A 21 51.20 33.11 10.56
C GLY A 21 50.00 33.64 11.36
N LEU A 22 49.59 34.89 11.17
CA LEU A 22 48.39 35.44 11.79
C LEU A 22 47.14 35.02 11.01
N VAL A 23 47.18 35.07 9.68
CA VAL A 23 46.07 34.67 8.80
C VAL A 23 45.70 33.21 9.01
N THR A 24 46.70 32.32 9.06
CA THR A 24 46.50 30.89 9.33
C THR A 24 45.82 30.67 10.69
N ARG A 25 46.31 31.30 11.76
CA ARG A 25 45.70 31.20 13.10
C ARG A 25 44.27 31.72 13.14
N LEU A 26 43.99 32.85 12.49
CA LEU A 26 42.64 33.43 12.42
C LEU A 26 41.70 32.54 11.60
N HIS A 27 42.19 31.98 10.51
CA HIS A 27 41.45 31.02 9.70
C HIS A 27 41.10 29.77 10.51
N ASP A 28 42.07 29.16 11.18
CA ASP A 28 41.86 27.96 11.99
C ASP A 28 40.89 28.22 13.14
N HIS A 29 41.02 29.37 13.79
CA HIS A 29 40.10 29.80 14.83
C HIS A 29 38.67 29.97 14.29
N SER A 30 38.52 30.60 13.11
CA SER A 30 37.23 30.74 12.43
C SER A 30 36.63 29.39 12.04
N MET A 31 37.44 28.46 11.54
CA MET A 31 37.00 27.11 11.19
C MET A 31 36.53 26.31 12.41
N LYS A 32 37.26 26.40 13.54
CA LYS A 32 36.84 25.79 14.81
C LYS A 32 35.50 26.34 15.29
N GLN A 33 35.32 27.66 15.29
CA GLN A 33 34.05 28.28 15.67
C GLN A 33 32.89 27.83 14.78
N LYS A 34 33.11 27.76 13.46
CA LYS A 34 32.11 27.25 12.52
C LYS A 34 31.77 25.79 12.79
N GLN A 35 32.77 24.95 13.06
CA GLN A 35 32.59 23.54 13.36
C GLN A 35 31.79 23.34 14.66
N GLU A 36 32.13 24.07 15.72
CA GLU A 36 31.38 24.04 16.98
C GLU A 36 29.93 24.50 16.80
N ASN A 37 29.71 25.56 16.01
CA ASN A 37 28.36 26.02 15.70
C ASN A 37 27.56 24.99 14.91
N LEU A 38 28.17 24.34 13.92
CA LEU A 38 27.53 23.24 13.18
C LEU A 38 27.16 22.09 14.11
N GLN A 39 28.07 21.66 15.00
CA GLN A 39 27.77 20.61 15.98
C GLN A 39 26.61 20.99 16.92
N LYS A 40 26.52 22.25 17.36
CA LYS A 40 25.39 22.75 18.16
C LYS A 40 24.08 22.72 17.38
N LEU A 41 24.12 23.11 16.11
CA LEU A 41 22.94 23.08 15.23
C LEU A 41 22.52 21.63 14.95
N ASP A 42 23.47 20.74 14.66
CA ASP A 42 23.22 19.32 14.46
C ASP A 42 22.60 18.68 15.70
N ALA A 43 23.15 18.95 16.89
CA ALA A 43 22.57 18.45 18.14
C ALA A 43 21.15 19.01 18.41
N ARG A 44 20.87 20.24 17.97
CA ARG A 44 19.58 20.90 18.16
C ARG A 44 18.51 20.42 17.16
N PHE A 45 18.87 20.29 15.90
CA PHE A 45 17.94 19.96 14.81
C PHE A 45 17.87 18.46 14.52
N TYR A 46 18.95 17.73 14.76
CA TYR A 46 19.06 16.30 14.54
C TYR A 46 19.63 15.59 15.78
N PRO A 47 18.91 15.56 16.92
CA PRO A 47 19.30 14.76 18.06
C PRO A 47 19.48 13.30 17.63
N THR A 48 20.73 12.83 17.58
CA THR A 48 21.00 11.46 17.18
C THR A 48 20.53 10.55 18.30
N ALA A 49 19.40 9.89 18.11
CA ALA A 49 18.91 8.91 19.06
C ALA A 49 19.95 7.78 19.18
N PRO A 50 20.27 7.33 20.41
CA PRO A 50 21.18 6.20 20.59
C PRO A 50 20.60 4.96 19.90
N ARG A 51 21.48 4.18 19.26
CA ARG A 51 21.08 2.90 18.66
C ARG A 51 20.57 1.99 19.77
N ARG A 52 19.31 1.57 19.68
CA ARG A 52 18.73 0.56 20.57
C ARG A 52 19.25 -0.80 20.13
N CYS A 53 20.31 -1.28 20.78
CA CYS A 53 20.83 -2.63 20.59
C CYS A 53 20.24 -3.54 21.66
N LEU A 54 19.79 -4.73 21.26
CA LEU A 54 19.47 -5.80 22.22
C LEU A 54 20.77 -6.32 22.86
N PRO A 55 20.73 -6.75 24.13
CA PRO A 55 21.89 -7.38 24.74
C PRO A 55 22.19 -8.72 24.04
N LYS A 56 23.47 -9.08 23.99
CA LYS A 56 23.97 -10.26 23.25
C LYS A 56 23.26 -11.55 23.67
N GLU A 57 23.03 -11.72 24.97
CA GLU A 57 22.34 -12.89 25.53
C GLU A 57 20.90 -13.04 25.00
N THR A 58 20.19 -11.94 24.78
CA THR A 58 18.84 -11.96 24.18
C THR A 58 18.89 -12.34 22.71
N ILE A 59 19.92 -11.92 21.99
CA ILE A 59 20.13 -12.29 20.59
C ILE A 59 20.45 -13.78 20.51
N GLU A 60 21.40 -14.26 21.31
CA GLU A 60 21.85 -15.65 21.32
C GLU A 60 20.72 -16.62 21.71
N SER A 61 19.95 -16.30 22.75
CA SER A 61 18.78 -17.10 23.15
C SER A 61 17.69 -17.13 22.07
N SER A 62 17.48 -16.02 21.37
CA SER A 62 16.52 -15.98 20.25
C SER A 62 16.99 -16.82 19.07
N VAL A 63 18.29 -16.77 18.73
CA VAL A 63 18.88 -17.57 17.65
C VAL A 63 18.80 -19.05 18.00
N ALA A 64 19.19 -19.45 19.21
CA ALA A 64 19.10 -20.84 19.66
C ALA A 64 17.68 -21.39 19.52
N ARG A 65 16.68 -20.64 20.02
CA ARG A 65 15.26 -21.02 19.89
C ARG A 65 14.82 -21.19 18.43
N GLN A 66 15.24 -20.29 17.54
CA GLN A 66 14.89 -20.36 16.12
C GLN A 66 15.51 -21.59 15.45
N VAL A 67 16.77 -21.87 15.76
CA VAL A 67 17.47 -23.06 15.25
C VAL A 67 16.79 -24.33 15.74
N ASP A 68 16.45 -24.41 17.02
CA ASP A 68 15.77 -25.58 17.60
C ASP A 68 14.41 -25.83 16.94
N GLN A 69 13.62 -24.77 16.73
CA GLN A 69 12.33 -24.88 16.04
C GLN A 69 12.49 -25.38 14.60
N GLU A 70 13.46 -24.84 13.86
CA GLU A 70 13.73 -25.29 12.48
C GLU A 70 14.24 -26.72 12.44
N MET A 71 15.08 -27.12 13.40
CA MET A 71 15.56 -28.49 13.51
C MET A 71 14.43 -29.46 13.82
N MET A 72 13.50 -29.10 14.70
CA MET A 72 12.30 -29.91 14.98
C MET A 72 11.43 -30.06 13.74
N LYS A 73 11.16 -28.98 12.99
CA LYS A 73 10.39 -29.05 11.74
C LYS A 73 11.07 -29.97 10.71
N ARG A 74 12.39 -29.84 10.54
CA ARG A 74 13.16 -30.68 9.62
C ARG A 74 13.20 -32.14 10.03
N LYS A 75 13.19 -32.41 11.35
CA LYS A 75 13.13 -33.77 11.87
C LYS A 75 11.74 -34.37 11.60
N ALA A 76 10.67 -33.66 11.97
CA ALA A 76 9.29 -34.09 11.71
C ALA A 76 9.03 -34.34 10.23
N ALA A 77 9.49 -33.44 9.34
CA ALA A 77 9.33 -33.60 7.89
C ALA A 77 10.10 -34.82 7.35
N ARG A 78 11.26 -35.16 7.94
CA ARG A 78 12.00 -36.37 7.58
C ARG A 78 11.26 -37.63 8.04
N GLU A 79 10.81 -37.65 9.28
CA GLU A 79 10.04 -38.76 9.84
C GLU A 79 8.73 -38.99 9.06
N GLU A 80 8.01 -37.93 8.69
CA GLU A 80 6.80 -38.03 7.86
C GLU A 80 7.11 -38.60 6.48
N ARG A 81 8.21 -38.16 5.86
CA ARG A 81 8.64 -38.68 4.56
C ARG A 81 9.04 -40.15 4.64
N GLU A 82 9.79 -40.54 5.66
CA GLU A 82 10.19 -41.92 5.90
C GLU A 82 8.96 -42.79 6.14
N ALA A 83 8.04 -42.37 7.01
CA ALA A 83 6.77 -43.07 7.25
C ALA A 83 5.91 -43.19 5.98
N ARG A 84 5.92 -42.17 5.11
CA ARG A 84 5.23 -42.23 3.81
C ARG A 84 5.88 -43.24 2.88
N ILE A 85 7.21 -43.24 2.77
CA ILE A 85 7.95 -44.21 1.95
C ILE A 85 7.69 -45.62 2.47
N GLU A 86 7.76 -45.85 3.78
CA GLU A 86 7.45 -47.14 4.38
C GLU A 86 6.04 -47.61 4.00
N ARG A 87 5.03 -46.74 4.13
CA ARG A 87 3.65 -47.03 3.70
C ARG A 87 3.53 -47.34 2.21
N GLU A 88 4.28 -46.65 1.35
CA GLU A 88 4.29 -46.85 -0.10
C GLU A 88 5.06 -48.11 -0.51
N THR A 89 6.11 -48.50 0.24
CA THR A 89 6.90 -49.72 -0.02
C THR A 89 6.17 -51.00 0.36
N ILE A 90 5.17 -50.94 1.24
CA ILE A 90 4.29 -52.08 1.51
C ILE A 90 3.36 -52.22 0.29
N PRO A 91 3.49 -53.29 -0.52
CA PRO A 91 2.66 -53.47 -1.70
C PRO A 91 1.22 -53.75 -1.27
N LYS A 92 0.40 -52.69 -1.19
CA LYS A 92 -1.03 -52.81 -0.99
C LYS A 92 -1.67 -53.17 -2.32
N LYS A 93 -2.19 -54.39 -2.42
CA LYS A 93 -3.12 -54.74 -3.51
C LYS A 93 -4.42 -54.00 -3.22
N ILE A 94 -4.69 -52.98 -4.03
CA ILE A 94 -5.98 -52.29 -3.99
C ILE A 94 -7.03 -53.29 -4.47
N SER A 95 -8.08 -53.48 -3.68
CA SER A 95 -9.21 -54.34 -4.08
C SER A 95 -10.01 -53.69 -5.20
N SER A 96 -10.72 -54.50 -6.00
CA SER A 96 -11.60 -53.96 -7.05
C SER A 96 -12.67 -53.03 -6.47
N GLU A 97 -13.21 -53.35 -5.29
CA GLU A 97 -14.20 -52.54 -4.58
C GLU A 97 -13.65 -51.16 -4.18
N GLU A 98 -12.40 -51.09 -3.72
CA GLU A 98 -11.74 -49.82 -3.41
C GLU A 98 -11.48 -48.97 -4.66
N VAL A 99 -11.14 -49.60 -5.80
CA VAL A 99 -10.98 -48.89 -7.07
C VAL A 99 -12.33 -48.32 -7.51
N GLU A 100 -13.38 -49.13 -7.50
CA GLU A 100 -14.74 -48.70 -7.87
C GLU A 100 -15.19 -47.53 -6.98
N SER A 101 -15.07 -47.66 -5.66
CA SER A 101 -15.41 -46.59 -4.72
C SER A 101 -14.60 -45.30 -4.96
N CYS A 102 -13.30 -45.42 -5.24
CA CYS A 102 -12.47 -44.27 -5.57
C CYS A 102 -12.90 -43.61 -6.88
N THR A 103 -13.22 -44.39 -7.91
CA THR A 103 -13.67 -43.87 -9.20
C THR A 103 -15.02 -43.17 -9.10
N GLU A 104 -15.97 -43.76 -8.36
CA GLU A 104 -17.28 -43.16 -8.12
C GLU A 104 -17.16 -41.84 -7.36
N ARG A 105 -16.34 -41.80 -6.31
CA ARG A 105 -16.05 -40.57 -5.56
C ARG A 105 -15.43 -39.49 -6.45
N LEU A 106 -14.39 -39.83 -7.22
CA LEU A 106 -13.74 -38.87 -8.10
C LEU A 106 -14.69 -38.34 -9.18
N TYR A 107 -15.55 -39.20 -9.71
CA TYR A 107 -16.56 -38.83 -10.69
C TYR A 107 -17.59 -37.86 -10.11
N THR A 108 -18.15 -38.20 -8.95
CA THR A 108 -19.15 -37.35 -8.26
C THR A 108 -18.56 -36.00 -7.84
N GLU A 109 -17.35 -35.97 -7.27
CA GLU A 109 -16.64 -34.73 -6.94
C GLU A 109 -16.39 -33.87 -8.19
N SER A 110 -16.01 -34.50 -9.31
CA SER A 110 -15.77 -33.80 -10.57
C SER A 110 -17.05 -33.21 -11.16
N LEU A 111 -18.17 -33.93 -11.10
CA LEU A 111 -19.47 -33.42 -11.52
C LEU A 111 -19.91 -32.24 -10.66
N ALA A 112 -19.83 -32.36 -9.34
CA ALA A 112 -20.18 -31.27 -8.43
C ALA A 112 -19.35 -30.01 -8.69
N ARG A 113 -18.04 -30.17 -8.93
CA ARG A 113 -17.15 -29.05 -9.29
C ARG A 113 -17.52 -28.42 -10.62
N LYS A 114 -17.88 -29.23 -11.62
CA LYS A 114 -18.32 -28.74 -12.93
C LYS A 114 -19.63 -27.96 -12.82
N GLU A 115 -20.60 -28.45 -12.04
CA GLU A 115 -21.87 -27.76 -11.80
C GLU A 115 -21.66 -26.42 -11.07
N ALA A 116 -20.83 -26.40 -10.04
CA ALA A 116 -20.47 -25.18 -9.33
C ALA A 116 -19.85 -24.14 -10.29
N ASN A 117 -18.87 -24.55 -11.10
CA ASN A 117 -18.23 -23.69 -12.09
C ASN A 117 -19.22 -23.19 -13.15
N MET A 118 -20.14 -24.04 -13.63
CA MET A 118 -21.18 -23.65 -14.58
C MET A 118 -22.15 -22.64 -13.98
N ASN A 119 -22.55 -22.82 -12.72
CA ASN A 119 -23.44 -21.90 -12.02
C ASN A 119 -22.76 -20.55 -11.75
N GLU A 120 -21.49 -20.54 -11.38
CA GLU A 120 -20.69 -19.32 -11.27
C GLU A 120 -20.56 -18.60 -12.62
N SER A 121 -20.26 -19.32 -13.68
CA SER A 121 -20.17 -18.77 -15.03
C SER A 121 -21.49 -18.16 -15.48
N ARG A 122 -22.62 -18.84 -15.24
CA ARG A 122 -23.97 -18.31 -15.49
C ARG A 122 -24.21 -17.02 -14.70
N LYS A 123 -23.89 -16.98 -13.40
CA LYS A 123 -24.05 -15.74 -12.61
C LYS A 123 -23.22 -14.57 -13.16
N ARG A 124 -22.01 -14.83 -13.65
CA ARG A 124 -21.09 -13.79 -14.14
C ARG A 124 -21.43 -13.31 -15.55
N TYR A 125 -21.83 -14.20 -16.44
CA TYR A 125 -21.92 -13.93 -17.88
C TYR A 125 -23.33 -14.01 -18.44
N LEU A 126 -24.31 -14.56 -17.71
CA LEU A 126 -25.70 -14.50 -18.14
C LEU A 126 -26.19 -13.06 -17.94
N PHE A 127 -26.57 -12.42 -19.04
CA PHE A 127 -27.20 -11.12 -18.98
C PHE A 127 -28.55 -11.24 -18.26
N HIS A 128 -28.63 -10.68 -17.06
CA HIS A 128 -29.90 -10.49 -16.39
C HIS A 128 -30.45 -9.18 -16.91
N GLY A 129 -31.48 -9.25 -17.78
CA GLY A 129 -32.17 -8.06 -18.24
C GLY A 129 -32.71 -7.26 -17.04
N PRO A 130 -32.98 -5.95 -17.22
CA PRO A 130 -33.59 -5.16 -16.17
C PRO A 130 -34.86 -5.85 -15.69
N GLU A 131 -35.04 -5.92 -14.36
CA GLU A 131 -36.22 -6.54 -13.77
C GLU A 131 -37.47 -5.95 -14.42
N VAL A 132 -38.31 -6.84 -14.95
CA VAL A 132 -39.57 -6.43 -15.58
C VAL A 132 -40.47 -5.91 -14.46
N THR A 133 -40.41 -4.61 -14.21
CA THR A 133 -41.31 -3.95 -13.27
C THR A 133 -42.72 -4.09 -13.83
N GLN A 134 -43.51 -5.00 -13.26
CA GLN A 134 -44.92 -5.11 -13.58
C GLN A 134 -45.61 -3.86 -13.02
N LYS A 135 -45.78 -2.84 -13.86
CA LYS A 135 -46.55 -1.65 -13.49
C LYS A 135 -47.97 -2.07 -13.17
N LYS A 136 -48.54 -1.48 -12.11
CA LYS A 136 -49.93 -1.75 -11.75
C LYS A 136 -50.84 -1.34 -12.90
N PHE A 137 -51.87 -2.15 -13.16
CA PHE A 137 -52.82 -1.88 -14.24
C PHE A 137 -53.49 -0.50 -14.13
N SER A 138 -53.64 0.03 -12.91
CA SER A 138 -54.11 1.39 -12.64
C SER A 138 -53.19 2.48 -13.22
N GLU A 139 -51.88 2.35 -13.05
CA GLU A 139 -50.88 3.31 -13.55
C GLU A 139 -50.83 3.31 -15.09
N ILE A 140 -51.00 2.12 -15.69
CA ILE A 140 -51.08 1.97 -17.14
C ILE A 140 -52.34 2.68 -17.68
N LYS A 141 -53.48 2.49 -17.02
CA LYS A 141 -54.74 3.16 -17.40
C LYS A 141 -54.63 4.68 -17.32
N GLU A 142 -54.05 5.21 -16.25
CA GLU A 142 -53.85 6.66 -16.10
C GLU A 142 -52.93 7.23 -17.17
N TYR A 143 -51.84 6.52 -17.49
CA TYR A 143 -50.92 6.94 -18.53
C TYR A 143 -51.57 6.95 -19.91
N VAL A 144 -52.32 5.89 -20.25
CA VAL A 144 -53.07 5.81 -21.51
C VAL A 144 -54.15 6.90 -21.56
N ALA A 145 -54.84 7.17 -20.46
CA ALA A 145 -55.85 8.24 -20.40
C ALA A 145 -55.23 9.62 -20.69
N ARG A 146 -54.02 9.91 -20.19
CA ARG A 146 -53.30 11.16 -20.51
C ARG A 146 -52.93 11.25 -22.00
N LEU A 147 -52.51 10.15 -22.61
CA LEU A 147 -52.16 10.11 -24.03
C LEU A 147 -53.39 10.15 -24.96
N ALA A 148 -54.53 9.66 -24.48
CA ALA A 148 -55.79 9.62 -25.22
C ALA A 148 -56.49 10.98 -25.29
N VAL A 149 -56.09 11.97 -24.49
CA VAL A 149 -56.62 13.33 -24.59
C VAL A 149 -56.20 13.92 -25.94
N PRO A 150 -57.14 14.24 -26.85
CA PRO A 150 -56.82 14.88 -28.10
C PRO A 150 -56.12 16.21 -27.82
N LYS A 151 -54.91 16.39 -28.38
CA LYS A 151 -54.22 17.68 -28.27
C LYS A 151 -55.11 18.75 -28.92
N LYS A 152 -55.36 19.85 -28.20
CA LYS A 152 -56.07 21.02 -28.77
C LYS A 152 -55.38 21.41 -30.09
N ARG A 153 -56.18 21.57 -31.15
CA ARG A 153 -55.69 21.96 -32.49
C ARG A 153 -55.74 23.47 -32.71
N GLU A 154 -56.57 24.17 -31.95
CA GLU A 154 -56.70 25.62 -31.99
C GLU A 154 -56.29 26.17 -30.62
N PHE A 155 -55.37 27.13 -30.64
CA PHE A 155 -54.88 27.82 -29.45
C PHE A 155 -55.25 29.30 -29.57
N THR A 156 -55.70 29.88 -28.46
CA THR A 156 -55.93 31.33 -28.39
C THR A 156 -54.59 32.07 -28.32
N VAL A 157 -54.56 33.33 -28.78
CA VAL A 157 -53.33 34.16 -28.77
C VAL A 157 -52.75 34.28 -27.36
N GLU A 158 -53.60 34.34 -26.33
CA GLU A 158 -53.18 34.36 -24.93
C GLU A 158 -52.50 33.06 -24.48
N GLU A 159 -53.01 31.89 -24.90
CA GLU A 159 -52.39 30.59 -24.61
C GLU A 159 -51.04 30.45 -25.32
N VAL A 160 -50.94 30.92 -26.57
CA VAL A 160 -49.67 30.96 -27.32
C VAL A 160 -48.67 31.87 -26.62
N ASN A 161 -49.08 33.09 -26.26
CA ASN A 161 -48.24 34.04 -25.55
C ASN A 161 -47.75 33.49 -24.21
N LYS A 162 -48.58 32.73 -23.49
CA LYS A 162 -48.19 32.03 -22.25
C LYS A 162 -47.16 30.92 -22.47
N ILE A 163 -47.27 30.16 -23.57
CA ILE A 163 -46.29 29.10 -23.92
C ILE A 163 -44.94 29.74 -24.28
N TYR A 164 -44.96 30.89 -24.97
CA TYR A 164 -43.75 31.57 -25.45
C TYR A 164 -43.24 32.68 -24.50
N GLY A 165 -43.88 32.90 -23.35
CA GLY A 165 -43.45 33.88 -22.36
C GLY A 165 -43.51 35.35 -22.82
N LEU A 166 -44.36 35.66 -23.80
CA LEU A 166 -44.58 37.00 -24.30
C LEU A 166 -45.71 37.64 -23.48
N GLN A 167 -45.39 38.67 -22.67
CA GLN A 167 -46.37 39.49 -21.96
C GLN A 167 -46.80 40.68 -22.81
#